data_AF-A0A958P7Z1-F1
#
_entry.id   AF-A0A958P7Z1-F1
#
_cell.length_a   1.000
_cell.length_b   1.000
_cell.length_c   1.000
_cell.angle_alpha   90.00
_cell.angle_beta   90.00
_cell.angle_gamma   90.00
#
_symmetry.space_group_name_H-M   'P 1'
#
loop_
_entity.id
_entity.type
_entity.pdbx_description
1 polymer ?
#
loop_
_entity_poly.entity_id
_entity_poly.type
_entity_poly.pdbx_seq_one_letter_code
_entity_poly.pdbx_strand_id
1 'polypeptide(L)'
;MKWKLSNAEQKRISFLKRILFSMKNGNGFRSSIEKAADSERDTFWKPRWEKILSDVVFSQQIIEHSGDDSDELTESLIKIDSSSARQIDRLQLILTYRQSQFDFRRKSGQILMQMRIQAMILFGLHFAMTLFMIWQFGWHEYRWIYLTSALFTCTGAFALLGLGKKKT
;
A
#
# COMPACT_ATOMS: atom_id res chain seq x y z
N MET A 1 -2.78 -6.64 -10.59
CA MET A 1 -2.09 -5.32 -10.64
C MET A 1 -1.63 -4.81 -9.26
N LYS A 2 -2.45 -4.88 -8.19
CA LYS A 2 -2.07 -4.42 -6.81
C LYS A 2 -0.82 -5.08 -6.20
N TRP A 3 -0.53 -6.35 -6.51
CA TRP A 3 0.66 -7.05 -6.00
C TRP A 3 1.99 -6.46 -6.53
N LYS A 4 2.01 -5.96 -7.78
CA LYS A 4 3.19 -5.33 -8.37
C LYS A 4 3.54 -3.98 -7.73
N LEU A 5 2.52 -3.21 -7.33
CA LEU A 5 2.68 -1.92 -6.65
C LEU A 5 3.25 -2.08 -5.23
N SER A 6 2.86 -3.15 -4.52
CA SER A 6 3.42 -3.46 -3.19
C SER A 6 4.91 -3.78 -3.25
N ASN A 7 5.35 -4.54 -4.26
CA ASN A 7 6.76 -4.90 -4.41
C ASN A 7 7.60 -3.69 -4.81
N ALA A 8 7.08 -2.81 -5.67
CA ALA A 8 7.73 -1.57 -6.06
C ALA A 8 7.98 -0.64 -4.85
N GLU A 9 6.96 -0.41 -4.02
CA GLU A 9 7.11 0.45 -2.84
C GLU A 9 8.06 -0.17 -1.80
N GLN A 10 8.01 -1.50 -1.61
CA GLN A 10 8.94 -2.19 -0.74
C GLN A 10 10.40 -2.08 -1.22
N LYS A 11 10.63 -2.13 -2.54
CA LYS A 11 11.96 -1.89 -3.14
C LYS A 11 12.42 -0.45 -2.91
N ARG A 12 11.56 0.55 -3.14
CA ARG A 12 11.85 1.96 -2.83
C ARG A 12 12.21 2.17 -1.35
N ILE A 13 11.43 1.62 -0.43
CA ILE A 13 11.71 1.72 1.02
C ILE A 13 13.06 1.06 1.35
N SER A 14 13.36 -0.09 0.75
CA SER A 14 14.63 -0.80 0.96
C SER A 14 15.82 -0.01 0.42
N PHE A 15 15.66 0.65 -0.72
CA PHE A 15 16.65 1.55 -1.31
C PHE A 15 16.93 2.75 -0.39
N LEU A 16 15.88 3.45 0.08
CA LEU A 16 16.01 4.57 1.03
C LEU A 16 16.67 4.15 2.35
N LYS A 17 16.39 2.94 2.85
CA LYS A 17 17.06 2.37 4.03
C LYS A 17 18.56 2.20 3.83
N ARG A 18 18.98 1.73 2.65
CA ARG A 18 20.41 1.57 2.31
C ARG A 18 21.12 2.91 2.25
N ILE A 19 20.50 3.92 1.63
CA ILE A 19 21.03 5.29 1.60
C ILE A 19 21.18 5.81 3.04
N LEU A 20 20.12 5.73 3.85
CA LEU A 20 20.14 6.20 5.23
C LEU A 20 21.22 5.50 6.07
N PHE A 21 21.36 4.18 5.91
CA PHE A 21 22.39 3.40 6.59
C PHE A 21 23.80 3.84 6.18
N SER A 22 24.04 4.01 4.87
CA SER A 22 25.33 4.48 4.35
C SER A 22 25.67 5.88 4.86
N MET A 23 24.69 6.79 4.94
CA MET A 23 24.88 8.13 5.48
C MET A 23 25.19 8.12 6.98
N LYS A 24 24.52 7.27 7.76
CA LYS A 24 24.81 7.08 9.19
C LYS A 24 26.21 6.53 9.44
N ASN A 25 26.79 5.83 8.46
CA ASN A 25 28.19 5.38 8.49
C ASN A 25 29.18 6.47 8.02
N GLY A 26 28.75 7.72 7.88
CA GLY A 26 29.63 8.85 7.54
C GLY A 26 29.84 9.10 6.05
N ASN A 27 29.13 8.40 5.16
CA ASN A 27 29.22 8.67 3.72
C ASN A 27 28.35 9.90 3.34
N GLY A 28 28.83 10.69 2.39
CA GLY A 28 28.01 11.76 1.80
C GLY A 28 26.74 11.22 1.13
N PHE A 29 25.73 12.08 0.95
CA PHE A 29 24.43 11.71 0.38
C PHE A 29 24.56 11.08 -1.01
N ARG A 30 25.27 11.74 -1.94
CA ARG A 30 25.47 11.26 -3.31
C ARG A 30 26.20 9.91 -3.36
N SER A 31 27.30 9.76 -2.63
CA SER A 31 28.02 8.48 -2.51
C SER A 31 27.16 7.38 -1.88
N SER A 32 26.24 7.74 -0.98
CA SER A 32 25.30 6.80 -0.38
C SER A 32 24.23 6.33 -1.36
N ILE A 33 23.78 7.18 -2.29
CA ILE A 33 22.87 6.81 -3.38
C ILE A 33 23.59 5.88 -4.36
N GLU A 34 24.81 6.24 -4.76
CA GLU A 34 25.64 5.44 -5.66
C GLU A 34 25.86 4.03 -5.10
N LYS A 35 26.35 3.93 -3.85
CA LYS A 35 26.51 2.64 -3.14
C LYS A 35 25.20 1.85 -3.05
N ALA A 36 24.06 2.52 -2.84
CA ALA A 36 22.77 1.87 -2.79
C ALA A 36 22.34 1.34 -4.17
N ALA A 37 22.60 2.07 -5.25
CA ALA A 37 22.30 1.66 -6.62
C ALA A 37 23.17 0.48 -7.05
N ASP A 38 24.49 0.54 -6.79
CA ASP A 38 25.44 -0.53 -7.11
C ASP A 38 25.13 -1.85 -6.38
N SER A 39 24.58 -1.75 -5.17
CA SER A 39 24.18 -2.91 -4.38
C SER A 39 22.89 -3.59 -4.87
N GLU A 40 22.18 -3.04 -5.85
CA GLU A 40 20.99 -3.66 -6.44
C GLU A 40 21.40 -4.67 -7.52
N ARG A 41 21.05 -5.94 -7.28
CA ARG A 41 21.32 -7.05 -8.23
C ARG A 41 20.20 -7.25 -9.25
N ASP A 42 19.06 -6.62 -9.03
CA ASP A 42 17.86 -6.81 -9.84
C ASP A 42 17.97 -6.02 -11.15
N THR A 43 18.07 -6.73 -12.28
CA THR A 43 18.22 -6.17 -13.63
C THR A 43 17.11 -5.18 -13.98
N PHE A 44 15.91 -5.32 -13.40
CA PHE A 44 14.80 -4.40 -13.67
C PHE A 44 14.93 -3.07 -12.91
N TRP A 45 15.44 -3.11 -11.67
CA TRP A 45 15.49 -1.92 -10.80
C TRP A 45 16.80 -1.16 -10.90
N LYS A 46 17.90 -1.85 -11.21
CA LYS A 46 19.22 -1.23 -11.39
C LYS A 46 19.21 -0.01 -12.34
N PRO A 47 18.70 -0.09 -13.58
CA PRO A 47 18.71 1.07 -14.50
C PRO A 47 17.82 2.21 -13.99
N ARG A 48 16.78 1.91 -13.20
CA ARG A 48 15.94 2.94 -12.59
C ARG A 48 16.69 3.68 -11.48
N TRP A 49 17.44 2.97 -10.64
CA TRP A 49 18.26 3.60 -9.59
C TRP A 49 19.43 4.40 -10.16
N GLU A 50 20.04 3.92 -11.24
CA GLU A 50 21.07 4.66 -11.97
C GLU A 50 20.49 5.95 -12.57
N LYS A 51 19.28 5.90 -13.14
CA LYS A 51 18.58 7.11 -13.61
C LYS A 51 18.30 8.09 -12.45
N ILE A 52 17.81 7.62 -11.32
CA ILE A 52 17.59 8.49 -10.15
C ILE A 52 18.91 9.12 -9.68
N LEU A 53 20.00 8.35 -9.67
CA LEU A 53 21.33 8.87 -9.33
C LEU A 53 21.75 9.96 -10.30
N SER A 54 21.62 9.74 -11.62
CA SER A 54 21.95 10.77 -12.61
C SER A 54 21.10 12.02 -12.40
N ASP A 55 19.79 11.85 -12.18
CA ASP A 55 18.88 12.98 -12.04
C ASP A 55 19.16 13.79 -10.77
N VAL A 56 19.54 13.13 -9.67
CA VAL A 56 19.92 13.79 -8.41
C VAL A 56 21.27 14.52 -8.56
N VAL A 57 22.25 13.89 -9.19
CA VAL A 57 23.60 14.48 -9.41
C VAL A 57 23.55 15.67 -10.37
N PHE A 58 22.77 15.57 -11.44
CA PHE A 58 22.59 16.60 -12.47
C PHE A 58 21.34 17.47 -12.26
N SER A 59 20.82 17.51 -11.04
CA SER A 59 19.58 18.22 -10.69
C SER A 59 19.56 19.72 -11.03
N GLN A 60 20.72 20.34 -11.26
CA GLN A 60 20.83 21.72 -11.71
C GLN A 60 20.43 21.92 -13.19
N GLN A 61 20.35 20.86 -13.99
CA GLN A 61 20.13 20.91 -15.45
C GLN A 61 18.74 20.40 -15.87
N ILE A 62 18.03 19.66 -15.02
CA ILE A 62 16.78 18.96 -15.38
C ILE A 62 15.59 19.74 -14.79
N ILE A 63 15.02 20.64 -15.60
CA ILE A 63 13.80 21.42 -15.25
C ILE A 63 12.53 20.72 -15.76
N GLU A 64 12.62 19.75 -16.67
CA GLU A 64 11.44 19.06 -17.22
C GLU A 64 10.98 17.91 -16.32
N HIS A 65 9.85 18.12 -15.64
CA HIS A 65 9.16 17.12 -14.85
C HIS A 65 8.31 16.24 -15.78
N SER A 66 8.65 14.97 -15.93
CA SER A 66 7.71 13.97 -16.43
C SER A 66 6.71 13.60 -15.33
N GLY A 67 5.55 13.08 -15.73
CA GLY A 67 4.45 12.73 -14.80
C GLY A 67 4.57 11.32 -14.19
N ASP A 68 5.75 10.70 -14.18
CA ASP A 68 5.90 9.31 -13.77
C ASP A 68 6.06 9.19 -12.25
N ASP A 69 5.59 8.09 -11.66
CA ASP A 69 5.68 7.79 -10.22
C ASP A 69 7.14 7.58 -9.76
N SER A 70 8.08 7.45 -10.70
CA SER A 70 9.51 7.54 -10.44
C SER A 70 9.97 8.96 -10.13
N ASP A 71 9.24 9.98 -10.60
CA ASP A 71 9.59 11.39 -10.47
C ASP A 71 9.32 11.93 -9.05
N GLU A 72 8.32 11.44 -8.32
CA GLU A 72 8.04 11.89 -6.94
C GLU A 72 9.19 11.53 -5.97
N LEU A 73 9.79 10.35 -6.14
CA LEU A 73 10.94 9.92 -5.32
C LEU A 73 12.19 10.72 -5.69
N THR A 74 12.44 10.91 -6.98
CA THR A 74 13.57 11.69 -7.48
C THR A 74 13.49 13.13 -7.01
N GLU A 75 12.33 13.78 -7.15
CA GLU A 75 12.10 15.15 -6.68
C GLU A 75 12.33 15.28 -5.17
N SER A 76 11.87 14.28 -4.39
CA SER A 76 12.10 14.23 -2.96
C SER A 76 13.60 14.14 -2.62
N LEU A 77 14.36 13.34 -3.37
CA LEU A 77 15.82 13.20 -3.17
C LEU A 77 16.58 14.46 -3.60
N ILE A 78 16.17 15.12 -4.68
CA ILE A 78 16.73 16.42 -5.12
C ILE A 78 16.53 17.49 -4.04
N LYS A 79 15.32 17.55 -3.44
CA LYS A 79 15.02 18.45 -2.31
C LYS A 79 15.81 18.13 -1.03
N ILE A 80 16.29 16.90 -0.88
CA ILE A 80 17.20 16.52 0.21
C ILE A 80 18.62 16.97 -0.12
N ASP A 81 19.12 16.72 -1.33
CA ASP A 81 20.49 17.09 -1.74
C ASP A 81 20.71 18.61 -1.59
N SER A 82 19.73 19.43 -1.98
CA SER A 82 19.81 20.89 -1.86
C SER A 82 19.85 21.42 -0.42
N SER A 83 19.46 20.60 0.57
CA SER A 83 19.42 20.98 1.99
C SER A 83 20.53 20.31 2.80
N SER A 84 21.75 20.82 2.66
CA SER A 84 22.97 20.34 3.35
C SER A 84 22.79 20.08 4.87
N ALA A 85 22.08 20.96 5.60
CA ALA A 85 22.12 20.94 7.07
C ALA A 85 21.30 19.82 7.76
N ARG A 86 20.42 19.08 7.06
CA ARG A 86 19.51 18.09 7.69
C ARG A 86 19.12 16.93 6.78
N GLN A 87 20.05 16.47 5.95
CA GLN A 87 19.76 15.45 4.94
C GLN A 87 19.28 14.13 5.57
N ILE A 88 19.91 13.69 6.66
CA ILE A 88 19.58 12.47 7.39
C ILE A 88 18.15 12.55 7.97
N ASP A 89 17.81 13.64 8.63
CA ASP A 89 16.49 13.81 9.27
C ASP A 89 15.36 13.82 8.23
N ARG A 90 15.57 14.53 7.10
CA ARG A 90 14.59 14.58 6.01
C ARG A 90 14.39 13.21 5.36
N LEU A 91 15.49 12.50 5.11
CA LEU A 91 15.44 11.14 4.56
C LEU A 91 14.72 10.17 5.52
N GLN A 92 14.98 10.28 6.81
CA GLN A 92 14.31 9.50 7.84
C GLN A 92 12.81 9.79 7.88
N LEU A 93 12.41 11.06 7.80
CA LEU A 93 10.99 11.45 7.76
C LEU A 93 10.27 10.85 6.55
N ILE A 94 10.85 10.95 5.36
CA ILE A 94 10.27 10.37 4.13
C ILE A 94 10.13 8.86 4.26
N LEU A 95 11.14 8.19 4.79
CA LEU A 95 11.13 6.76 5.02
C LEU A 95 10.03 6.35 6.00
N THR A 96 9.89 7.05 7.13
CA THR A 96 8.83 6.77 8.10
C THR A 96 7.45 7.01 7.51
N TYR A 97 7.28 8.08 6.74
CA TYR A 97 6.03 8.39 6.06
C TYR A 97 5.64 7.28 5.06
N ARG A 98 6.55 6.89 4.16
CA ARG A 98 6.31 5.82 3.18
C ARG A 98 6.06 4.46 3.84
N GLN A 99 6.81 4.13 4.90
CA GLN A 99 6.54 2.92 5.68
C GLN A 99 5.16 2.93 6.32
N SER A 100 4.76 4.05 6.94
CA SER A 100 3.45 4.20 7.56
C SER A 100 2.33 4.02 6.54
N GLN A 101 2.44 4.64 5.36
CA GLN A 101 1.47 4.45 4.29
C GLN A 101 1.41 2.99 3.80
N PHE A 102 2.56 2.35 3.62
CA PHE A 102 2.63 0.95 3.19
C PHE A 102 1.97 0.03 4.23
N ASP A 103 2.31 0.20 5.50
CA ASP A 103 1.74 -0.58 6.60
C ASP A 103 0.23 -0.34 6.75
N PHE A 104 -0.22 0.91 6.60
CA PHE A 104 -1.64 1.24 6.62
C PHE A 104 -2.41 0.57 5.49
N ARG A 105 -1.89 0.61 4.26
CA ARG A 105 -2.49 -0.07 3.09
C ARG A 105 -2.54 -1.59 3.30
N ARG A 106 -1.48 -2.18 3.86
CA ARG A 106 -1.44 -3.62 4.12
C ARG A 106 -2.41 -4.03 5.22
N LYS A 107 -2.39 -3.33 6.36
CA LYS A 107 -3.27 -3.60 7.51
C LYS A 107 -4.74 -3.38 7.15
N SER A 108 -5.07 -2.28 6.47
CA SER A 108 -6.45 -2.02 6.02
C SER A 108 -6.94 -3.11 5.06
N GLY A 109 -6.10 -3.57 4.14
CA GLY A 109 -6.43 -4.69 3.25
C GLY A 109 -6.68 -6.00 4.01
N GLN A 110 -5.84 -6.31 5.01
CA GLN A 110 -6.03 -7.48 5.86
C GLN A 110 -7.33 -7.42 6.67
N ILE A 111 -7.63 -6.28 7.28
CA ILE A 111 -8.87 -6.07 8.05
C ILE A 111 -10.08 -6.23 7.12
N LEU A 112 -10.03 -5.67 5.91
CA LEU A 112 -11.11 -5.80 4.93
C LEU A 112 -11.31 -7.27 4.49
N MET A 113 -10.23 -8.02 4.33
CA MET A 113 -10.30 -9.45 4.01
C MET A 113 -10.89 -10.26 5.18
N GLN A 114 -10.48 -9.96 6.42
CA GLN A 114 -11.05 -10.59 7.62
C GLN A 114 -12.55 -10.31 7.76
N MET A 115 -12.98 -9.06 7.55
CA MET A 115 -14.41 -8.70 7.56
C MET A 115 -15.20 -9.48 6.49
N ARG A 116 -14.63 -9.67 5.29
CA ARG A 116 -15.27 -10.47 4.23
C ARG A 116 -15.43 -11.94 4.61
N ILE A 117 -14.40 -12.54 5.22
CA ILE A 117 -14.46 -13.93 5.68
C ILE A 117 -15.49 -14.08 6.79
N GLN A 118 -15.48 -13.18 7.79
CA GLN A 118 -16.48 -13.18 8.87
C GLN A 118 -17.90 -13.03 8.34
N ALA A 119 -18.12 -12.12 7.38
CA ALA A 119 -19.42 -11.96 6.75
C ALA A 119 -19.88 -13.22 5.99
N MET A 120 -18.97 -13.90 5.30
CA MET A 120 -19.27 -15.16 4.61
C MET A 120 -19.66 -16.27 5.60
N ILE A 121 -18.96 -16.39 6.72
CA ILE A 121 -19.28 -17.36 7.78
C ILE A 121 -20.66 -17.05 8.37
N LEU A 122 -20.91 -15.79 8.71
CA LEU A 122 -22.19 -15.36 9.29
C LEU A 122 -23.35 -15.61 8.33
N PHE A 123 -23.15 -15.34 7.03
CA PHE A 123 -24.13 -15.63 6.00
C PHE A 123 -24.43 -17.12 5.88
N GLY A 124 -23.40 -17.98 5.89
CA GLY A 124 -23.57 -19.43 5.85
C GLY A 124 -24.35 -19.96 7.05
N LEU A 125 -24.04 -19.47 8.26
CA LEU A 125 -24.74 -19.86 9.48
C LEU A 125 -26.20 -19.38 9.46
N HIS A 126 -26.45 -18.15 9.00
CA HIS A 126 -27.79 -17.61 8.85
C HIS A 126 -28.63 -18.42 7.86
N PHE A 127 -28.03 -18.81 6.73
CA PHE A 127 -28.68 -19.64 5.73
C PHE A 127 -29.05 -21.03 6.28
N ALA A 128 -28.13 -21.69 6.99
CA ALA A 128 -28.38 -22.99 7.61
C ALA A 128 -29.52 -22.94 8.64
N MET A 129 -29.53 -21.91 9.51
CA MET A 129 -30.60 -21.70 10.49
C MET A 129 -31.95 -21.46 9.82
N THR A 130 -31.97 -20.67 8.74
CA THR A 130 -33.19 -20.40 7.98
C THR A 130 -33.74 -21.68 7.35
N LEU A 131 -32.87 -22.49 6.74
CA LEU A 131 -33.26 -23.78 6.16
C LEU A 131 -33.84 -24.73 7.21
N PHE A 132 -33.20 -24.81 8.38
CA PHE A 132 -33.69 -25.62 9.50
C PHE A 132 -35.07 -25.17 9.98
N MET A 133 -35.29 -23.86 10.13
CA MET A 133 -36.60 -23.34 10.57
C MET A 133 -37.70 -23.61 9.55
N ILE A 134 -37.40 -23.50 8.25
CA ILE A 134 -38.36 -23.82 7.18
C ILE A 134 -38.74 -25.31 7.23
N TRP A 135 -37.75 -26.18 7.46
CA TRP A 135 -37.96 -27.62 7.55
C TRP A 135 -38.79 -28.02 8.77
N GLN A 136 -38.53 -27.41 9.94
CA GLN A 136 -39.16 -27.79 11.20
C GLN A 136 -40.54 -27.14 11.43
N PHE A 137 -40.70 -25.85 11.12
CA PHE A 137 -41.89 -25.07 11.47
C PHE A 137 -42.79 -24.76 10.26
N GLY A 138 -42.35 -25.07 9.05
CA GLY A 138 -43.07 -24.75 7.83
C GLY A 138 -42.99 -23.26 7.45
N TRP A 139 -43.31 -22.97 6.19
CA TRP A 139 -43.13 -21.63 5.60
C TRP A 139 -44.23 -20.64 5.98
N HIS A 140 -45.45 -21.12 6.25
CA HIS A 140 -46.65 -20.29 6.20
C HIS A 140 -46.91 -19.47 7.48
N GLU A 141 -46.49 -19.96 8.65
CA GLU A 141 -46.69 -19.25 9.93
C GLU A 141 -45.72 -18.07 10.13
N TYR A 142 -44.48 -18.19 9.63
CA TYR A 142 -43.39 -17.24 9.94
C TYR A 142 -42.88 -16.44 8.74
N ARG A 143 -43.66 -16.36 7.66
CA ARG A 143 -43.28 -15.70 6.40
C ARG A 143 -42.72 -14.30 6.58
N TRP A 144 -43.30 -13.50 7.47
CA TRP A 144 -42.85 -12.13 7.74
C TRP A 144 -41.45 -12.09 8.37
N ILE A 145 -41.15 -12.99 9.30
CA ILE A 145 -39.85 -13.07 9.98
C ILE A 145 -38.75 -13.40 8.96
N TYR A 146 -39.01 -14.38 8.07
CA TYR A 146 -38.07 -14.75 7.01
C TYR A 146 -37.80 -13.58 6.04
N LEU A 147 -38.85 -12.86 5.63
CA LEU A 147 -38.72 -11.70 4.74
C LEU A 147 -37.90 -10.57 5.37
N THR A 148 -38.17 -10.22 6.63
CA THR A 148 -37.41 -9.18 7.33
C THR A 148 -35.94 -9.58 7.48
N SER A 149 -35.68 -10.84 7.82
CA SER A 149 -34.32 -11.35 7.99
C SER A 149 -33.53 -11.36 6.67
N ALA A 150 -34.18 -11.76 5.58
CA ALA A 150 -33.60 -11.74 4.25
C ALA A 150 -33.27 -10.30 3.80
N LEU A 151 -34.16 -9.33 4.08
CA LEU A 151 -33.90 -7.91 3.79
C LEU A 151 -32.70 -7.36 4.57
N PHE A 152 -32.60 -7.65 5.87
CA PHE A 152 -31.43 -7.25 6.67
C PHE A 152 -30.14 -7.90 6.17
N THR A 153 -30.19 -9.15 5.75
CA THR A 153 -29.03 -9.86 5.22
C THR A 153 -28.59 -9.28 3.87
N CYS A 154 -29.53 -9.01 2.96
CA CYS A 154 -29.25 -8.40 1.65
C CYS A 154 -28.69 -6.98 1.78
N THR A 155 -29.25 -6.16 2.66
CA THR A 155 -28.75 -4.80 2.92
C THR A 155 -27.36 -4.82 3.53
N GLY A 156 -27.08 -5.72 4.48
CA GLY A 156 -25.75 -5.95 5.04
C GLY A 156 -24.73 -6.39 3.97
N ALA A 157 -25.11 -7.34 3.12
CA ALA A 157 -24.27 -7.80 2.02
C ALA A 157 -23.98 -6.67 1.00
N PHE A 158 -24.99 -5.87 0.66
CA PHE A 158 -24.84 -4.74 -0.25
C PHE A 158 -23.92 -3.65 0.33
N ALA A 159 -24.04 -3.34 1.63
CA ALA A 159 -23.15 -2.40 2.31
C ALA A 159 -21.69 -2.89 2.30
N LEU A 160 -21.45 -4.18 2.58
CA LEU A 160 -20.12 -4.80 2.52
C LEU A 160 -19.50 -4.76 1.12
N LEU A 161 -20.30 -5.01 0.07
CA LEU A 161 -19.86 -4.90 -1.32
C LEU A 161 -19.62 -3.44 -1.74
N GLY A 162 -20.44 -2.51 -1.25
CA GLY A 162 -20.33 -1.07 -1.50
C GLY A 162 -19.07 -0.44 -0.89
N LEU A 163 -18.67 -0.87 0.31
CA LEU A 163 -17.43 -0.44 0.97
C LEU A 163 -16.17 -0.82 0.17
N GLY A 164 -16.26 -1.81 -0.74
CA GLY A 164 -15.14 -2.20 -1.61
C GLY A 164 -14.97 -1.36 -2.88
N LYS A 165 -16.00 -0.59 -3.30
CA LYS A 165 -15.99 0.20 -4.54
C LYS A 165 -15.63 1.67 -4.35
N LYS A 166 -15.82 2.21 -3.14
CA LYS A 166 -15.59 3.64 -2.86
C LYS A 166 -14.12 3.86 -2.44
N LYS A 167 -13.24 4.02 -3.44
CA LYS A 167 -11.81 4.42 -3.43
C LYS A 167 -10.90 3.42 -4.17
N THR A 168 -11.01 3.43 -5.50
CA THR A 168 -9.88 3.34 -6.41
C THR A 168 -9.92 4.58 -7.28
#